data_AF-V7EK44-F1
#
_entry.id   AF-V7EK44-F1
#
_cell.length_a   1.000
_cell.length_b   1.000
_cell.length_c   1.000
_cell.angle_alpha   90.00
_cell.angle_beta   90.00
_cell.angle_gamma   90.00
#
_symmetry.space_group_name_H-M   'P 1'
#
loop_
_entity.id
_entity.type
_entity.pdbx_description
1 polymer ?
#
loop_
_entity_poly.entity_id
_entity_poly.type
_entity_poly.pdbx_seq_one_letter_code
_entity_poly.pdbx_strand_id
1 'polypeptide(L)'
;MVILLQGTLTLVEDGETPMTAGDVAAWPAGHPVGHRLDNRSTEPARYLVIGTRRAQDRIHYTDHDLITEKDGATRRYLHRDGTPYGDAK
;
A
#
# COMPACT_ATOMS: atom_id res chain seq x y z
N MET A 1 -7.02 2.76 5.31
CA MET A 1 -8.28 2.71 4.54
C MET A 1 -8.26 3.79 3.46
N VAL A 2 -9.04 3.59 2.41
CA VAL A 2 -9.21 4.48 1.28
C VAL A 2 -10.69 4.77 1.06
N ILE A 3 -11.02 6.02 0.70
CA ILE A 3 -12.33 6.42 0.21
C ILE A 3 -12.13 7.07 -1.16
N LEU A 4 -12.79 6.55 -2.20
CA LEU A 4 -12.73 7.14 -3.53
C LEU A 4 -13.69 8.34 -3.61
N LEU A 5 -13.17 9.52 -3.98
CA LEU A 5 -13.93 10.78 -4.01
C LEU A 5 -14.37 11.15 -5.43
N GLN A 6 -13.57 10.79 -6.44
CA GLN A 6 -13.82 11.11 -7.84
C GLN A 6 -13.11 10.09 -8.76
N GLY A 7 -13.71 9.80 -9.91
CA GLY A 7 -13.13 8.95 -10.95
C GLY A 7 -13.39 7.47 -10.71
N THR A 8 -12.67 6.64 -11.46
CA THR A 8 -12.71 5.17 -11.32
C THR A 8 -11.32 4.63 -11.08
N LEU A 9 -11.21 3.62 -10.22
CA LEU A 9 -9.97 2.90 -9.95
C LEU A 9 -10.24 1.40 -9.98
N THR A 10 -9.21 0.60 -10.21
CA THR A 10 -9.23 -0.84 -9.94
C THR A 10 -8.45 -1.10 -8.67
N LEU A 11 -9.11 -1.59 -7.63
CA LEU A 11 -8.43 -2.17 -6.47
C LEU A 11 -7.89 -3.54 -6.86
N VAL A 12 -6.59 -3.72 -6.70
CA VAL A 12 -5.87 -4.97 -6.96
C VAL A 12 -5.39 -5.54 -5.64
N GLU A 13 -5.89 -6.72 -5.31
CA GLU A 13 -5.50 -7.56 -4.18
C GLU A 13 -5.19 -8.97 -4.73
N ASP A 14 -5.77 -10.03 -4.16
CA ASP A 14 -5.78 -11.38 -4.76
C ASP A 14 -6.72 -11.48 -5.98
N GLY A 15 -7.50 -10.44 -6.21
CA GLY A 15 -8.36 -10.25 -7.36
C GLY A 15 -8.52 -8.76 -7.68
N GLU A 16 -9.33 -8.47 -8.70
CA GLU A 16 -9.59 -7.09 -9.13
C GLU A 16 -11.01 -6.68 -8.77
N THR A 17 -11.16 -5.51 -8.14
CA THR A 17 -12.44 -4.91 -7.80
C THR A 17 -12.53 -3.50 -8.38
N PRO A 18 -13.52 -3.18 -9.23
CA PRO A 18 -13.73 -1.82 -9.68
C PRO A 18 -14.23 -0.95 -8.53
N MET A 19 -13.71 0.28 -8.44
CA MET A 19 -14.12 1.30 -7.48
C MET A 19 -14.62 2.55 -8.20
N THR A 20 -15.65 3.15 -7.65
CA THR A 20 -16.29 4.41 -8.07
C THR A 20 -16.41 5.39 -6.88
N ALA A 21 -16.77 6.64 -7.17
CA ALA A 21 -16.92 7.65 -6.12
C ALA A 21 -17.91 7.22 -5.03
N GLY A 22 -17.47 7.27 -3.77
CA GLY A 22 -18.21 6.78 -2.59
C GLY A 22 -17.73 5.44 -2.07
N ASP A 23 -17.03 4.63 -2.88
CA ASP A 23 -16.54 3.33 -2.46
C ASP A 23 -15.41 3.43 -1.43
N VAL A 24 -15.37 2.46 -0.52
CA VAL A 24 -14.45 2.40 0.62
C VAL A 24 -13.76 1.05 0.66
N ALA A 25 -12.44 1.05 0.83
CA ALA A 25 -11.65 -0.14 1.09
C ALA A 25 -10.85 0.01 2.39
N ALA A 26 -10.80 -1.03 3.21
CA ALA A 26 -10.16 -0.98 4.52
C ALA A 26 -9.36 -2.26 4.80
N TRP A 27 -8.16 -2.07 5.36
CA TRP A 27 -7.21 -3.13 5.66
C TRP A 27 -6.87 -3.08 7.14
N PRO A 28 -7.34 -4.05 7.95
CA PRO A 28 -6.86 -4.22 9.32
C PRO A 28 -5.34 -4.45 9.35
N ALA A 29 -4.65 -3.87 10.33
CA ALA A 29 -3.21 -4.05 10.47
C ALA A 29 -2.85 -5.53 10.67
N GLY A 30 -1.82 -6.00 9.96
CA GLY A 30 -1.35 -7.38 10.02
C GLY A 30 -2.14 -8.37 9.18
N HIS A 31 -3.24 -7.97 8.54
CA HIS A 31 -3.91 -8.83 7.56
C HIS A 31 -3.03 -8.93 6.30
N PRO A 32 -2.59 -10.12 5.88
CA PRO A 32 -1.53 -10.29 4.88
C PRO A 32 -2.05 -10.17 3.44
N VAL A 33 -2.77 -9.10 3.13
CA VAL A 33 -3.29 -8.82 1.78
C VAL A 33 -2.58 -7.58 1.23
N GLY A 34 -1.76 -7.80 0.20
CA GLY A 34 -1.18 -6.71 -0.59
C GLY A 34 -2.28 -6.00 -1.35
N HIS A 35 -2.23 -4.67 -1.40
CA HIS A 35 -3.23 -3.87 -2.09
C HIS A 35 -2.57 -2.72 -2.87
N ARG A 36 -3.07 -2.47 -4.07
CA ARG A 36 -2.76 -1.24 -4.83
C ARG A 36 -4.00 -0.76 -5.59
N LEU A 37 -3.95 0.50 -6.01
CA LEU A 37 -4.99 1.11 -6.84
C LEU A 37 -4.41 1.46 -8.21
N ASP A 38 -4.97 0.86 -9.25
CA ASP A 38 -4.61 1.15 -10.63
C ASP A 38 -5.63 2.12 -11.24
N ASN A 39 -5.16 3.26 -11.76
CA ASN A 39 -5.99 4.09 -12.65
C ASN A 39 -5.76 3.64 -14.10
N ARG A 40 -6.71 2.88 -14.63
CA ARG A 40 -6.69 2.39 -16.02
C ARG A 40 -7.53 3.25 -16.97
N SER A 41 -8.06 4.37 -16.49
CA SER A 41 -8.84 5.32 -17.27
C SER A 41 -7.97 6.45 -17.83
N THR A 42 -8.54 7.25 -18.73
CA THR A 42 -7.90 8.47 -19.24
C THR A 42 -8.12 9.68 -18.33
N GLU A 43 -8.96 9.56 -17.31
CA GLU A 43 -9.35 10.65 -16.43
C GLU A 43 -8.67 10.56 -15.06
N PRO A 44 -8.41 11.69 -14.37
CA PRO A 44 -7.89 11.66 -13.01
C PRO A 44 -8.88 11.05 -12.01
N ALA A 45 -8.35 10.26 -11.08
CA ALA A 45 -9.07 9.83 -9.88
C ALA A 45 -8.56 10.57 -8.63
N ARG A 46 -9.43 10.80 -7.66
CA ARG A 46 -9.09 11.42 -6.37
C ARG A 46 -9.64 10.59 -5.24
N TYR A 47 -8.81 10.30 -4.24
CA TYR A 47 -9.20 9.50 -3.09
C TYR A 47 -8.58 10.06 -1.80
N LEU A 48 -9.19 9.74 -0.66
CA LEU A 48 -8.67 10.03 0.66
C LEU A 48 -8.04 8.76 1.25
N VAL A 49 -6.80 8.86 1.73
CA VAL A 49 -6.13 7.80 2.49
C VAL A 49 -6.08 8.18 3.95
N ILE A 50 -6.53 7.27 4.81
CA ILE A 50 -6.43 7.42 6.26
C ILE A 50 -5.63 6.24 6.80
N GLY A 51 -4.55 6.53 7.50
CA GLY A 51 -3.65 5.54 8.09
C GLY A 51 -3.05 6.02 9.41
N THR A 52 -2.84 5.09 10.33
CA THR A 52 -2.24 5.37 11.65
C THR A 52 -0.76 5.69 11.50
N ARG A 53 -0.28 6.72 12.22
CA ARG A 53 1.14 7.05 12.29
C ARG A 53 1.81 6.32 13.46
N ARG A 54 2.26 5.09 13.24
CA ARG A 54 3.10 4.36 14.22
C ARG A 54 4.56 4.76 14.12
N ALA A 55 5.28 4.74 15.24
CA ALA A 55 6.73 4.98 15.26
C ALA A 55 7.48 3.86 14.52
N GLN A 56 7.08 2.61 14.76
CA GLN A 56 7.62 1.42 14.11
C GLN A 56 6.58 0.79 13.18
N ASP A 57 7.03 0.31 12.03
CA ASP A 57 6.18 -0.38 11.06
C ASP A 57 7.00 -1.33 10.18
N ARG A 58 6.36 -2.37 9.64
CA ARG A 58 6.99 -3.33 8.71
C ARG A 58 6.07 -3.56 7.53
N ILE A 59 6.55 -3.21 6.34
CA ILE A 59 5.79 -3.18 5.10
C ILE A 59 6.35 -4.24 4.16
N HIS A 60 5.47 -5.11 3.67
CA HIS A 60 5.81 -6.17 2.73
C HIS A 60 5.32 -5.78 1.33
N TYR A 61 6.21 -5.80 0.34
CA TYR A 61 5.84 -5.57 -1.06
C TYR A 61 5.65 -6.94 -1.72
N THR A 62 4.41 -7.36 -1.94
CA THR A 62 4.09 -8.75 -2.38
C THR A 62 4.67 -9.11 -3.74
N ASP A 63 4.81 -8.12 -4.63
CA ASP A 63 5.28 -8.32 -6.01
C ASP A 63 6.80 -8.14 -6.15
N HIS A 64 7.46 -7.73 -5.06
CA HIS A 64 8.89 -7.45 -5.03
C HIS A 64 9.56 -8.21 -3.90
N ASP A 65 10.82 -8.60 -4.05
CA ASP A 65 11.59 -9.15 -2.94
C ASP A 65 12.07 -8.02 -2.01
N LEU A 66 11.11 -7.33 -1.39
CA LEU A 66 11.35 -6.11 -0.61
C LEU A 66 10.47 -6.06 0.64
N ILE A 67 11.11 -5.77 1.76
CA ILE A 67 10.52 -5.42 3.03
C ILE A 67 11.10 -4.08 3.47
N THR A 68 10.22 -3.13 3.82
CA THR A 68 10.62 -1.88 4.45
C THR A 68 10.34 -1.95 5.94
N GLU A 69 11.36 -1.72 6.75
CA GLU A 69 11.21 -1.54 8.18
C GLU A 69 11.40 -0.07 8.54
N LYS A 70 10.44 0.46 9.29
CA LYS A 70 10.41 1.82 9.80
C LYS A 70 10.74 1.82 11.28
N ASP A 71 11.61 2.73 11.68
CA ASP A 71 11.81 3.11 13.09
C ASP A 71 11.98 4.63 13.19
N GLY A 72 10.92 5.33 13.61
CA GLY A 72 10.85 6.78 13.60
C GLY A 72 11.06 7.35 12.18
N ALA A 73 12.12 8.15 12.02
CA ALA A 73 12.52 8.76 10.75
C ALA A 73 13.32 7.79 9.86
N THR A 74 13.94 6.77 10.45
CA THR A 74 14.85 5.85 9.74
C THR A 74 14.07 4.78 8.98
N ARG A 75 14.63 4.33 7.85
CA ARG A 75 14.12 3.22 7.05
C ARG A 75 15.24 2.23 6.75
N ARG A 76 14.93 0.93 6.86
CA ARG A 76 15.76 -0.16 6.35
C ARG A 76 15.00 -0.88 5.24
N TYR A 77 15.73 -1.31 4.22
CA TYR A 77 15.20 -2.06 3.10
C TYR A 77 15.88 -3.42 3.08
N LEU A 78 15.08 -4.47 3.15
CA LEU A 78 15.54 -5.86 3.25
C LEU A 78 14.94 -6.66 2.11
N HIS A 79 15.66 -7.67 1.65
CA HIS A 79 15.09 -8.82 0.97
C HIS A 79 14.18 -9.59 1.95
N ARG A 80 13.32 -10.48 1.43
CA ARG A 80 12.40 -11.27 2.28
C ARG A 80 13.11 -12.21 3.23
N ASP A 81 14.33 -12.63 2.90
CA ASP A 81 15.19 -13.46 3.75
C ASP A 81 15.88 -12.67 4.88
N GLY A 82 15.72 -11.34 4.90
CA GLY A 82 16.30 -10.44 5.89
C GLY A 82 17.67 -9.87 5.52
N THR A 83 18.24 -10.24 4.37
CA THR A 83 19.48 -9.61 3.89
C THR A 83 19.21 -8.16 3.46
N PRO A 84 20.13 -7.21 3.68
CA PRO A 84 19.93 -5.82 3.24
C PRO A 84 19.84 -5.70 1.71
N TYR A 85 18.89 -4.90 1.21
CA TYR A 85 18.73 -4.61 -0.22
C TYR A 85 19.83 -3.65 -0.76
N GLY A 86 20.67 -3.13 0.15
CA GLY A 86 21.77 -2.21 -0.10
C GLY A 86 22.26 -1.60 1.21
N ASP A 87 23.23 -0.68 1.15
CA ASP A 87 23.68 0.05 2.34
C ASP A 87 22.57 0.98 2.85
N ALA A 88 22.37 1.02 4.17
CA ALA A 88 21.40 1.92 4.79
C ALA A 88 21.77 3.38 4.48
N LYS A 89 20.82 4.15 3.92
CA LYS A 89 20.92 5.61 3.78
C LYS A 89 20.33 6.33 5.00
#